data_AF-A0A127EWA8-F1
#
_entry.id   AF-A0A127EWA8-F1
#
_cell.length_a   1.000
_cell.length_b   1.000
_cell.length_c   1.000
_cell.angle_alpha   90.00
_cell.angle_beta   90.00
_cell.angle_gamma   90.00
#
_symmetry.space_group_name_H-M   'P 1'
#
loop_
_entity.id
_entity.type
_entity.pdbx_description
1 polymer ?
#
loop_
_entity_poly.entity_id
_entity_poly.type
_entity_poly.pdbx_seq_one_letter_code
_entity_poly.pdbx_strand_id
1 'polypeptide(L)'
;MKISDRDMLDRKLYFKELLRMQGELVKLQDWVQHEKKKVVVIFEGRDSAGKGGVIKRITQRLNPRVCRVAALPAPNERERTQWYFQRYVTHLPAGGEIVLFDRSWYNRAGVERVMGFCTDEQYEEFFHSVPEFERMLVRSGTILLKYWFSITDEEQQFRFTMRIHDPLKQWKLSPMDVEARSRWEQYTKAKETMLERTHIPEAPWWVVEAVDKKRARLNCISHLLDQIPYHDVSHVPVVLPPRVRNPDYHRGPVPKEMYVPAKY
;
A
#
# COMPACT_ATOMS: atom_id res chain seq x y z
N MET A 1 -2.51 25.40 -8.86
CA MET A 1 -1.19 26.01 -9.14
C MET A 1 -0.34 24.97 -9.88
N LYS A 2 0.12 25.25 -11.11
CA LYS A 2 0.97 24.30 -11.86
C LYS A 2 2.32 24.20 -11.15
N ILE A 3 2.70 23.00 -10.72
CA ILE A 3 4.06 22.74 -10.19
C ILE A 3 5.02 22.90 -11.38
N SER A 4 5.96 23.83 -11.29
CA SER A 4 6.96 24.00 -12.35
C SER A 4 7.96 22.84 -12.30
N ASP A 5 8.63 22.52 -13.41
CA ASP A 5 9.70 21.49 -13.40
C ASP A 5 10.84 21.82 -12.41
N ARG A 6 10.99 23.09 -12.02
CA ARG A 6 11.93 23.54 -10.96
C ARG A 6 11.47 23.18 -9.54
N ASP A 7 10.19 22.88 -9.34
CA ASP A 7 9.62 22.51 -8.05
C ASP A 7 9.58 20.99 -7.83
N MET A 8 9.94 20.19 -8.83
CA MET A 8 9.98 18.73 -8.72
C MET A 8 11.23 18.28 -7.94
N LEU A 9 11.07 17.32 -7.03
CA LEU A 9 12.18 16.86 -6.20
C LEU A 9 13.34 16.29 -7.02
N ASP A 10 14.55 16.79 -6.75
CA ASP A 10 15.78 16.32 -7.37
C ASP A 10 15.91 14.78 -7.24
N ARG A 11 16.38 14.15 -8.31
CA ARG A 11 16.46 12.69 -8.39
C ARG A 11 17.49 12.12 -7.43
N LYS A 12 18.66 12.76 -7.26
CA LYS A 12 19.70 12.26 -6.36
C LYS A 12 19.24 12.37 -4.91
N LEU A 13 18.67 13.51 -4.53
CA LEU A 13 18.09 13.72 -3.20
C LEU A 13 17.00 12.69 -2.89
N TYR A 14 16.08 12.46 -3.84
CA TYR A 14 15.02 11.47 -3.68
C TYR A 14 15.56 10.06 -3.37
N PHE A 15 16.55 9.57 -4.13
CA PHE A 15 17.09 8.23 -3.90
C PHE A 15 17.89 8.13 -2.60
N LYS A 16 18.60 9.18 -2.21
CA LYS A 16 19.31 9.25 -0.93
C LYS A 16 18.33 9.13 0.24
N GLU A 17 17.30 9.96 0.28
CA GLU A 17 16.30 9.93 1.36
C GLU A 17 15.47 8.65 1.36
N LEU A 18 15.11 8.15 0.18
CA LEU A 18 14.39 6.88 0.08
C LEU A 18 15.22 5.73 0.67
N LEU A 19 16.52 5.66 0.39
CA LEU A 19 17.38 4.61 0.94
C LEU A 19 17.49 4.72 2.46
N ARG A 20 17.64 5.94 3.00
CA ARG A 20 17.64 6.19 4.44
C ARG A 20 16.34 5.69 5.09
N MET A 21 15.20 6.12 4.57
CA MET A 21 13.89 5.70 5.08
C MET A 21 13.64 4.19 4.92
N GLN A 22 14.17 3.56 3.87
CA GLN A 22 14.10 2.11 3.73
C GLN A 22 14.91 1.37 4.81
N GLY A 23 16.01 1.93 5.30
CA GLY A 23 16.72 1.41 6.47
C GLY A 23 15.88 1.48 7.74
N GLU A 24 15.20 2.61 7.96
CA GLU A 24 14.28 2.77 9.09
C GLU A 24 13.05 1.85 8.99
N LEU A 25 12.53 1.60 7.80
CA LEU A 25 11.46 0.61 7.59
C LEU A 25 11.90 -0.82 7.96
N VAL A 26 13.17 -1.17 7.75
CA VAL A 26 13.71 -2.48 8.19
C VAL A 26 13.72 -2.57 9.71
N LYS A 27 14.18 -1.52 10.41
CA LYS A 27 14.11 -1.47 11.88
C LYS A 27 12.67 -1.57 12.40
N LEU A 28 11.75 -0.83 11.79
CA LEU A 28 10.33 -0.89 12.11
C LEU A 28 9.80 -2.31 11.96
N GLN A 29 10.14 -3.00 10.86
CA GLN A 29 9.75 -4.38 10.65
C GLN A 29 10.28 -5.30 11.75
N ASP A 30 11.57 -5.19 12.08
CA ASP A 30 12.20 -6.03 13.09
C ASP A 30 11.55 -5.83 14.46
N TRP A 31 11.23 -4.58 14.81
CA TRP A 31 10.44 -4.22 15.98
C TRP A 31 9.04 -4.82 15.97
N VAL A 32 8.30 -4.72 14.85
CA VAL A 32 6.98 -5.33 14.71
C VAL A 32 7.04 -6.84 14.99
N GLN A 33 8.04 -7.53 14.44
CA GLN A 33 8.21 -8.98 14.66
C GLN A 33 8.58 -9.34 16.10
N HIS A 34 9.47 -8.55 16.72
CA HIS A 34 9.95 -8.75 18.09
C HIS A 34 8.81 -8.56 19.09
N GLU A 35 8.12 -7.43 18.99
CA GLU A 35 7.03 -7.03 19.90
C GLU A 35 5.66 -7.64 19.54
N LYS A 36 5.60 -8.48 18.50
CA LYS A 36 4.38 -9.11 17.98
C LYS A 36 3.26 -8.11 17.69
N LYS A 37 3.61 -6.92 17.17
CA LYS A 37 2.62 -5.91 16.80
C LYS A 37 1.84 -6.32 15.55
N LYS A 38 0.62 -5.82 15.43
CA LYS A 38 -0.24 -5.99 14.26
C LYS A 38 -0.33 -4.65 13.56
N VAL A 39 0.13 -4.54 12.31
CA VAL A 39 0.12 -3.25 11.58
C VAL A 39 -0.71 -3.38 10.30
N VAL A 40 -1.69 -2.50 10.15
CA VAL A 40 -2.50 -2.35 8.94
C VAL A 40 -2.31 -0.95 8.40
N VAL A 41 -1.96 -0.85 7.12
CA VAL A 41 -1.87 0.44 6.42
C VAL A 41 -2.77 0.40 5.19
N ILE A 42 -3.74 1.30 5.14
CA ILE A 42 -4.70 1.44 4.04
C ILE A 42 -4.24 2.55 3.11
N PHE A 43 -4.15 2.23 1.82
CA PHE A 43 -3.86 3.17 0.76
C PHE A 43 -5.12 3.35 -0.10
N GLU A 44 -5.80 4.47 0.07
CA GLU A 44 -6.91 4.93 -0.76
C GLU A 44 -6.55 6.19 -1.54
N GLY A 45 -7.42 6.58 -2.47
CA GLY A 45 -7.23 7.75 -3.32
C GLY A 45 -7.59 7.48 -4.77
N ARG A 46 -7.62 8.55 -5.56
CA ARG A 46 -8.07 8.49 -6.95
C ARG A 46 -7.25 7.52 -7.81
N ASP A 47 -7.84 7.11 -8.92
CA ASP A 47 -7.12 6.33 -9.93
C ASP A 47 -5.95 7.14 -10.46
N SER A 48 -4.85 6.44 -10.64
CA SER A 48 -3.54 7.00 -10.98
C SER A 48 -2.84 7.88 -9.93
N ALA A 49 -3.42 8.07 -8.73
CA ALA A 49 -2.83 8.92 -7.68
C ALA A 49 -1.45 8.47 -7.16
N GLY A 50 -1.09 7.20 -7.32
CA GLY A 50 0.28 6.72 -7.06
C GLY A 50 0.44 5.74 -5.90
N LYS A 51 -0.67 5.23 -5.33
CA LYS A 51 -0.76 4.25 -4.24
C LYS A 51 0.23 3.08 -4.38
N GLY A 52 0.05 2.24 -5.40
CA GLY A 52 0.95 1.11 -5.68
C GLY A 52 2.42 1.51 -5.89
N GLY A 53 2.68 2.76 -6.27
CA GLY A 53 4.05 3.29 -6.36
C GLY A 53 4.71 3.48 -5.00
N VAL A 54 3.97 3.94 -3.99
CA VAL A 54 4.46 4.05 -2.60
C VAL A 54 4.56 2.67 -1.96
N ILE A 55 3.53 1.83 -2.10
CA ILE A 55 3.54 0.45 -1.60
C ILE A 55 4.77 -0.31 -2.12
N LYS A 56 5.07 -0.17 -3.41
CA LYS A 56 6.27 -0.77 -4.01
C LYS A 56 7.58 -0.25 -3.39
N ARG A 57 7.64 1.01 -2.94
CA ARG A 57 8.84 1.56 -2.28
C ARG A 57 8.97 1.11 -0.82
N ILE A 58 7.86 0.97 -0.11
CA ILE A 58 7.84 0.41 1.25
C ILE A 58 8.33 -1.04 1.19
N THR A 59 7.69 -1.88 0.37
CA THR A 59 7.96 -3.32 0.31
C THR A 59 9.31 -3.69 -0.31
N GLN A 60 9.95 -2.77 -1.06
CA GLN A 60 11.18 -3.06 -1.83
C GLN A 60 12.33 -3.64 -0.99
N ARG A 61 12.41 -3.31 0.30
CA ARG A 61 13.51 -3.72 1.20
C ARG A 61 13.03 -4.53 2.40
N LEU A 62 11.74 -4.85 2.47
CA LEU A 62 11.16 -5.59 3.58
C LEU A 62 11.10 -7.08 3.29
N ASN A 63 11.14 -7.87 4.35
CA ASN A 63 10.95 -9.30 4.30
C ASN A 63 9.47 -9.60 3.94
N PRO A 64 9.20 -10.28 2.81
CA PRO A 64 7.83 -10.54 2.36
C PRO A 64 7.04 -11.47 3.28
N ARG A 65 7.70 -12.18 4.20
CA ARG A 65 7.03 -12.98 5.24
C ARG A 65 6.46 -12.13 6.37
N VAL A 66 6.89 -10.87 6.46
CA VAL A 66 6.51 -9.93 7.52
C VAL A 66 5.60 -8.86 6.97
N CYS A 67 5.99 -8.27 5.84
CA CYS A 67 5.25 -7.23 5.17
C CYS A 67 4.67 -7.76 3.85
N ARG A 68 3.35 -7.89 3.79
CA ARG A 68 2.63 -8.32 2.59
C ARG A 68 1.63 -7.28 2.10
N VAL A 69 1.31 -7.36 0.82
CA VAL A 69 0.31 -6.49 0.18
C VAL A 69 -0.99 -7.26 0.02
N ALA A 70 -2.10 -6.68 0.50
CA ALA A 70 -3.45 -7.15 0.21
C ALA A 70 -4.04 -6.29 -0.91
N ALA A 71 -4.22 -6.88 -2.10
CA ALA A 71 -4.80 -6.23 -3.27
C ALA A 71 -5.89 -7.16 -3.84
N LEU A 72 -7.10 -7.04 -3.30
CA LEU A 72 -8.19 -7.95 -3.62
C LEU A 72 -8.84 -7.56 -4.97
N PRO A 73 -9.23 -8.54 -5.81
CA PRO A 73 -10.02 -8.28 -6.99
C PRO A 73 -11.47 -7.92 -6.62
N ALA A 74 -12.30 -7.59 -7.62
CA ALA A 74 -13.74 -7.45 -7.43
C ALA A 74 -14.34 -8.69 -6.73
N PRO A 75 -15.35 -8.52 -5.86
CA PRO A 75 -15.92 -9.64 -5.12
C PRO A 75 -16.63 -10.62 -6.06
N ASN A 76 -16.40 -11.91 -5.85
CA ASN A 76 -17.13 -12.98 -6.53
C ASN A 76 -18.58 -13.09 -6.00
N GLU A 77 -19.41 -13.92 -6.63
CA GLU A 77 -20.84 -14.06 -6.28
C GLU A 77 -21.07 -14.43 -4.81
N ARG A 78 -20.23 -15.31 -4.25
CA ARG A 78 -20.31 -15.69 -2.84
C ARG A 78 -19.87 -14.56 -1.91
N GLU A 79 -18.80 -13.85 -2.24
CA GLU A 79 -18.32 -12.71 -1.45
C GLU A 79 -19.34 -11.55 -1.44
N ARG A 80 -20.16 -11.41 -2.48
CA ARG A 80 -21.23 -10.39 -2.55
C ARG A 80 -22.39 -10.67 -1.60
N THR A 81 -22.61 -11.92 -1.22
CA THR A 81 -23.68 -12.34 -0.29
C THR A 81 -23.19 -12.49 1.16
N GLN A 82 -21.88 -12.34 1.39
CA GLN A 82 -21.28 -12.35 2.71
C GLN A 82 -21.43 -11.00 3.42
N TRP A 83 -21.12 -11.01 4.72
CA TRP A 83 -20.85 -9.76 5.42
C TRP A 83 -19.69 -9.03 4.74
N TYR A 84 -19.87 -7.74 4.45
CA TYR A 84 -18.97 -6.99 3.57
C TYR A 84 -17.49 -7.03 4.01
N PHE A 85 -17.23 -6.93 5.32
CA PHE A 85 -15.88 -6.94 5.87
C PHE A 85 -15.23 -8.34 5.89
N GLN A 86 -16.00 -9.41 5.74
CA GLN A 86 -15.54 -10.79 5.92
C GLN A 86 -14.33 -11.12 5.03
N ARG A 87 -14.38 -10.75 3.74
CA ARG A 87 -13.28 -11.00 2.82
C ARG A 87 -12.02 -10.19 3.12
N TYR A 88 -12.14 -9.07 3.82
CA TYR A 88 -11.00 -8.24 4.21
C TYR A 88 -10.37 -8.74 5.51
N VAL A 89 -11.20 -9.23 6.43
CA VAL A 89 -10.78 -9.79 7.72
C VAL A 89 -9.80 -10.95 7.55
N THR A 90 -9.98 -11.78 6.52
CA THR A 90 -9.05 -12.89 6.20
C THR A 90 -7.64 -12.42 5.87
N HIS A 91 -7.45 -11.14 5.52
CA HIS A 91 -6.16 -10.54 5.21
C HIS A 91 -5.59 -9.69 6.35
N LEU A 92 -6.25 -9.58 7.50
CA LEU A 92 -5.69 -8.84 8.64
C LEU A 92 -4.42 -9.52 9.19
N PRO A 93 -3.50 -8.75 9.80
CA PRO A 93 -2.24 -9.26 10.33
C PRO A 93 -2.44 -10.09 11.60
N ALA A 94 -1.63 -11.15 11.74
CA ALA A 94 -1.29 -11.72 13.04
C ALA A 94 -0.19 -10.90 13.74
N GLY A 95 0.11 -11.24 15.00
CA GLY A 95 1.19 -10.58 15.74
C GLY A 95 2.55 -10.78 15.08
N GLY A 96 3.22 -9.69 14.75
CA GLY A 96 4.48 -9.68 14.00
C GLY A 96 4.32 -9.48 12.50
N GLU A 97 3.13 -9.07 12.03
CA GLU A 97 2.86 -8.86 10.61
C GLU A 97 2.46 -7.40 10.29
N ILE A 98 2.84 -6.98 9.09
CA ILE A 98 2.46 -5.72 8.45
C ILE A 98 1.67 -6.04 7.19
N VAL A 99 0.47 -5.49 7.07
CA VAL A 99 -0.37 -5.65 5.88
C VAL A 99 -0.66 -4.29 5.26
N LEU A 100 -0.24 -4.14 4.01
CA LEU A 100 -0.49 -2.95 3.19
C LEU A 100 -1.68 -3.22 2.26
N PHE A 101 -2.79 -2.55 2.48
CA PHE A 101 -3.99 -2.65 1.65
C PHE A 101 -3.90 -1.69 0.45
N ASP A 102 -3.73 -2.22 -0.77
CA ASP A 102 -3.88 -1.45 -2.01
C ASP A 102 -5.36 -1.42 -2.39
N ARG A 103 -6.04 -0.36 -1.96
CA ARG A 103 -7.49 -0.34 -1.67
C ARG A 103 -7.89 -1.27 -0.53
N SER A 104 -9.09 -1.07 -0.01
CA SER A 104 -9.57 -1.68 1.22
C SER A 104 -11.10 -1.84 1.23
N TRP A 105 -11.67 -2.02 2.42
CA TRP A 105 -13.12 -1.93 2.65
C TRP A 105 -13.70 -0.56 2.26
N TYR A 106 -12.88 0.48 2.09
CA TYR A 106 -13.33 1.77 1.57
C TYR A 106 -13.70 1.78 0.09
N ASN A 107 -13.58 0.65 -0.63
CA ASN A 107 -14.18 0.49 -1.95
C ASN A 107 -15.67 0.84 -1.94
N ARG A 108 -16.41 0.49 -0.88
CA ARG A 108 -17.82 0.84 -0.72
C ARG A 108 -18.08 2.33 -0.66
N ALA A 109 -17.24 3.06 0.07
CA ALA A 109 -17.36 4.51 0.19
C ALA A 109 -16.93 5.28 -1.06
N GLY A 110 -16.26 4.62 -2.01
CA GLY A 110 -15.73 5.22 -3.23
C GLY A 110 -16.33 4.63 -4.49
N VAL A 111 -15.66 3.64 -5.06
CA VAL A 111 -15.99 3.08 -6.38
C VAL A 111 -17.37 2.43 -6.40
N GLU A 112 -17.77 1.69 -5.35
CA GLU A 112 -19.09 1.03 -5.38
C GLU A 112 -20.21 2.06 -5.32
N ARG A 113 -20.07 3.12 -4.50
CA ARG A 113 -21.03 4.22 -4.45
C ARG A 113 -21.16 4.93 -5.79
N VAL A 114 -20.02 5.36 -6.35
CA VAL A 114 -20.02 6.18 -7.57
C VAL A 114 -20.46 5.39 -8.80
N MET A 115 -20.14 4.09 -8.87
CA MET A 115 -20.48 3.23 -10.00
C MET A 115 -21.81 2.48 -9.82
N GLY A 116 -22.47 2.59 -8.66
CA GLY A 116 -23.74 1.89 -8.39
C GLY A 116 -23.58 0.39 -8.16
N PHE A 117 -22.45 -0.05 -7.60
CA PHE A 117 -22.22 -1.46 -7.24
C PHE A 117 -22.71 -1.84 -5.84
N CYS A 118 -23.21 -0.87 -5.07
CA CYS A 118 -23.90 -1.08 -3.82
C CYS A 118 -25.21 -0.27 -3.78
N THR A 119 -26.18 -0.72 -3.01
CA THR A 119 -27.41 0.05 -2.74
C THR A 119 -27.15 1.18 -1.74
N ASP A 120 -28.09 2.12 -1.63
CA ASP A 120 -28.01 3.20 -0.64
C ASP A 120 -28.02 2.63 0.80
N GLU A 121 -28.80 1.59 1.05
CA GLU A 121 -28.85 0.92 2.35
C GLU A 121 -27.51 0.26 2.70
N GLN A 122 -26.87 -0.39 1.72
CA GLN A 122 -25.54 -1.00 1.93
C GLN A 122 -24.46 0.04 2.18
N TYR A 123 -24.55 1.20 1.53
CA TYR A 123 -23.64 2.32 1.69
C TYR A 123 -23.77 2.98 3.07
N GLU A 124 -25.00 3.23 3.52
CA GLU A 124 -25.26 3.76 4.86
C GLU A 124 -24.87 2.77 5.96
N GLU A 125 -25.22 1.48 5.80
CA GLU A 125 -24.80 0.43 6.72
C GLU A 125 -23.27 0.34 6.85
N PHE A 126 -22.54 0.51 5.73
CA PHE A 126 -21.09 0.56 5.79
C PHE A 126 -20.57 1.69 6.66
N PHE A 127 -21.16 2.88 6.58
CA PHE A 127 -20.74 4.01 7.41
C PHE A 127 -21.15 3.87 8.87
N HIS A 128 -22.23 3.14 9.18
CA HIS A 128 -22.53 2.74 10.55
C HIS A 128 -21.48 1.74 11.07
N SER A 129 -21.12 0.75 10.26
CA SER A 129 -20.25 -0.35 10.66
C SER A 129 -18.75 0.00 10.69
N VAL A 130 -18.23 0.77 9.72
CA VAL A 130 -16.78 0.91 9.53
C VAL A 130 -16.05 1.57 10.71
N PRO A 131 -16.55 2.64 11.37
CA PRO A 131 -15.84 3.22 12.51
C PRO A 131 -15.79 2.23 13.68
N GLU A 132 -16.87 1.49 13.93
CA GLU A 132 -16.89 0.47 14.99
C GLU A 132 -15.95 -0.69 14.69
N PHE A 133 -15.93 -1.15 13.44
CA PHE A 133 -15.01 -2.17 12.97
C PHE A 133 -13.55 -1.75 13.21
N GLU A 134 -13.19 -0.52 12.83
CA GLU A 134 -11.84 0.01 13.03
C GLU A 134 -11.51 0.18 14.52
N ARG A 135 -12.44 0.66 15.34
CA ARG A 135 -12.25 0.70 16.81
C ARG A 135 -12.06 -0.68 17.41
N MET A 136 -12.72 -1.73 16.90
CA MET A 136 -12.46 -3.10 17.33
C MET A 136 -11.03 -3.54 17.01
N LEU A 137 -10.53 -3.23 15.81
CA LEU A 137 -9.15 -3.55 15.43
C LEU A 137 -8.14 -2.83 16.33
N VAL A 138 -8.32 -1.52 16.54
CA VAL A 138 -7.42 -0.70 17.36
C VAL A 138 -7.43 -1.16 18.82
N ARG A 139 -8.61 -1.42 19.41
CA ARG A 139 -8.72 -1.98 20.77
C ARG A 139 -8.08 -3.36 20.91
N SER A 140 -8.05 -4.14 19.82
CA SER A 140 -7.32 -5.41 19.78
C SER A 140 -5.80 -5.24 19.67
N GLY A 141 -5.28 -4.01 19.66
CA GLY A 141 -3.85 -3.71 19.55
C GLY A 141 -3.32 -3.67 18.11
N THR A 142 -4.21 -3.54 17.12
CA THR A 142 -3.80 -3.28 15.73
C THR A 142 -3.50 -1.80 15.54
N ILE A 143 -2.29 -1.49 15.07
CA ILE A 143 -1.95 -0.15 14.60
C ILE A 143 -2.57 0.02 13.21
N LEU A 144 -3.54 0.92 13.09
CA LEU A 144 -4.26 1.17 11.85
C LEU A 144 -3.95 2.58 11.32
N LEU A 145 -3.41 2.66 10.10
CA LEU A 145 -3.12 3.93 9.42
C LEU A 145 -3.85 3.99 8.09
N LYS A 146 -4.49 5.15 7.81
CA LYS A 146 -5.29 5.35 6.60
C LYS A 146 -4.79 6.55 5.82
N TYR A 147 -4.41 6.33 4.57
CA TYR A 147 -3.87 7.36 3.68
C TYR A 147 -4.75 7.59 2.46
N TRP A 148 -5.14 8.84 2.22
CA TRP A 148 -5.80 9.27 1.00
C TRP A 148 -4.83 10.00 0.08
N PHE A 149 -4.54 9.44 -1.09
CA PHE A 149 -3.69 10.05 -2.10
C PHE A 149 -4.47 11.03 -2.97
N SER A 150 -4.15 12.32 -2.84
CA SER A 150 -4.81 13.42 -3.55
C SER A 150 -3.99 13.91 -4.73
N ILE A 151 -4.62 14.03 -5.91
CA ILE A 151 -4.06 14.65 -7.11
C ILE A 151 -5.10 15.61 -7.70
N THR A 152 -4.65 16.55 -8.53
CA THR A 152 -5.55 17.42 -9.28
C THR A 152 -6.13 16.71 -10.50
N ASP A 153 -7.19 17.28 -11.07
CA ASP A 153 -7.84 16.75 -12.27
C ASP A 153 -6.89 16.73 -13.47
N GLU A 154 -6.10 17.79 -13.61
CA GLU A 154 -5.11 17.94 -14.68
C GLU A 154 -3.99 16.90 -14.55
N GLU A 155 -3.51 16.65 -13.33
CA GLU A 155 -2.50 15.63 -13.08
C GLU A 155 -3.06 14.22 -13.34
N GLN A 156 -4.33 13.98 -13.01
CA GLN A 156 -4.98 12.72 -13.34
C GLN A 156 -5.04 12.54 -14.86
N GLN A 157 -5.55 13.53 -15.59
CA GLN A 157 -5.60 13.55 -17.06
C GLN A 157 -4.22 13.26 -17.67
N PHE A 158 -3.19 13.97 -17.22
CA PHE A 158 -1.82 13.78 -17.69
C PHE A 158 -1.33 12.35 -17.49
N ARG A 159 -1.58 11.76 -16.30
CA ARG A 159 -1.18 10.38 -16.01
C ARG A 159 -1.93 9.35 -16.84
N PHE A 160 -3.20 9.59 -17.15
CA PHE A 160 -3.96 8.73 -18.06
C PHE A 160 -3.36 8.77 -19.46
N THR A 161 -3.16 9.97 -20.02
CA THR A 161 -2.53 10.15 -21.34
C THR A 161 -1.17 9.47 -21.41
N MET A 162 -0.33 9.62 -20.40
CA MET A 162 0.98 8.95 -20.35
C MET A 162 0.90 7.43 -20.30
N ARG A 163 -0.16 6.85 -19.71
CA ARG A 163 -0.35 5.39 -19.66
C ARG A 163 -0.88 4.84 -20.98
N ILE A 164 -1.74 5.59 -21.67
CA ILE A 164 -2.27 5.21 -22.98
C ILE A 164 -1.13 5.02 -23.98
N HIS A 165 -0.13 5.91 -23.94
CA HIS A 165 1.00 5.91 -24.88
C HIS A 165 2.24 5.14 -24.40
N ASP A 166 2.22 4.50 -23.22
CA ASP A 166 3.34 3.74 -22.67
C ASP A 166 3.02 2.24 -22.60
N PRO A 167 3.60 1.39 -23.47
CA PRO A 167 3.26 -0.03 -23.55
C PRO A 167 3.56 -0.79 -22.25
N LEU A 168 4.49 -0.31 -21.41
CA LEU A 168 4.82 -0.93 -20.12
C LEU A 168 3.80 -0.58 -19.02
N LYS A 169 2.88 0.36 -19.28
CA LYS A 169 1.89 0.85 -18.33
C LYS A 169 0.44 0.73 -18.79
N GLN A 170 0.19 0.36 -20.04
CA GLN A 170 -1.18 0.20 -20.58
C GLN A 170 -2.04 -0.75 -19.74
N TRP A 171 -1.49 -1.85 -19.23
CA TRP A 171 -2.19 -2.80 -18.36
C TRP A 171 -2.76 -2.19 -17.06
N LYS A 172 -2.32 -0.97 -16.68
CA LYS A 172 -2.82 -0.23 -15.52
C LYS A 172 -4.07 0.60 -15.81
N LEU A 173 -4.63 0.49 -17.01
CA LEU A 173 -5.87 1.14 -17.41
C LEU A 173 -6.93 0.07 -17.61
N SER A 174 -7.93 0.08 -16.75
CA SER A 174 -9.17 -0.67 -16.95
C SER A 174 -10.23 0.23 -17.60
N PRO A 175 -11.26 -0.35 -18.25
CA PRO A 175 -12.42 0.42 -18.72
C PRO A 175 -13.07 1.26 -17.61
N MET A 176 -13.10 0.73 -16.38
CA MET A 176 -13.63 1.41 -15.20
C MET A 176 -12.82 2.66 -14.84
N ASP A 177 -11.49 2.64 -15.00
CA ASP A 177 -10.65 3.81 -14.72
C ASP A 177 -10.95 4.96 -15.69
N VAL A 178 -11.28 4.64 -16.95
CA VAL A 178 -11.66 5.64 -17.98
C VAL A 178 -13.04 6.23 -17.67
N GLU A 179 -13.99 5.40 -17.26
CA GLU A 179 -15.31 5.88 -16.83
C GLU A 179 -15.22 6.72 -15.54
N ALA A 180 -14.36 6.34 -14.60
CA ALA A 180 -14.18 7.07 -13.34
C ALA A 180 -13.74 8.53 -13.57
N ARG A 181 -13.03 8.79 -14.67
CA ARG A 181 -12.57 10.13 -15.06
C ARG A 181 -13.72 11.10 -15.35
N SER A 182 -14.80 10.65 -15.98
CA SER A 182 -15.97 11.49 -16.28
C SER A 182 -16.81 11.80 -15.03
N ARG A 183 -16.68 10.97 -13.99
CA ARG A 183 -17.39 11.10 -12.70
C ARG A 183 -16.56 11.81 -11.63
N TRP A 184 -15.62 12.69 -12.02
CA TRP A 184 -14.66 13.35 -11.10
C TRP A 184 -15.31 13.94 -9.85
N GLU A 185 -16.39 14.72 -10.04
CA GLU A 185 -17.13 15.40 -8.97
C GLU A 185 -17.86 14.43 -8.05
N GLN A 186 -18.41 13.33 -8.59
CA GLN A 186 -19.07 12.30 -7.78
C GLN A 186 -18.05 11.62 -6.86
N TYR A 187 -16.85 11.32 -7.36
CA TYR A 187 -15.75 10.84 -6.53
C TYR A 187 -15.27 11.89 -5.51
N THR A 188 -15.33 13.18 -5.83
CA THR A 188 -15.02 14.26 -4.86
C THR A 188 -15.98 14.23 -3.68
N LYS A 189 -17.30 14.19 -3.95
CA LYS A 189 -18.36 14.11 -2.93
C LYS A 189 -18.26 12.84 -2.10
N ALA A 190 -18.01 11.70 -2.75
CA ALA A 190 -17.81 10.41 -2.08
C ALA A 190 -16.60 10.43 -1.13
N LYS A 191 -15.46 10.99 -1.58
CA LYS A 191 -14.28 11.22 -0.74
C LYS A 191 -14.60 12.11 0.47
N GLU A 192 -15.26 13.26 0.26
CA GLU A 192 -15.59 14.18 1.36
C GLU A 192 -16.46 13.50 2.42
N THR A 193 -17.53 12.82 1.99
CA THR A 193 -18.41 12.05 2.88
C THR A 193 -17.63 10.96 3.62
N MET A 194 -16.75 10.25 2.93
CA MET A 194 -15.91 9.20 3.53
C MET A 194 -15.00 9.75 4.62
N LEU A 195 -14.28 10.85 4.34
CA LEU A 195 -13.37 11.46 5.30
C LEU A 195 -14.15 12.00 6.51
N GLU A 196 -15.24 12.72 6.28
CA GLU A 196 -16.07 13.29 7.34
C GLU A 196 -16.62 12.22 8.29
N ARG A 197 -17.20 11.14 7.75
CA ARG A 197 -17.89 10.12 8.56
C ARG A 197 -16.94 9.10 9.21
N THR A 198 -15.69 9.02 8.76
CA THR A 198 -14.78 7.93 9.18
C THR A 198 -13.39 8.42 9.63
N HIS A 199 -13.17 9.73 9.70
CA HIS A 199 -12.04 10.30 10.41
C HIS A 199 -12.38 10.33 11.92
N ILE A 200 -11.90 9.33 12.65
CA ILE A 200 -12.11 9.21 14.10
C ILE A 200 -10.76 9.31 14.84
N PRO A 201 -10.74 9.73 16.12
CA PRO A 201 -9.50 9.86 16.90
C PRO A 201 -8.66 8.58 16.94
N GLU A 202 -9.31 7.42 16.99
CA GLU A 202 -8.65 6.11 17.06
C GLU A 202 -8.07 5.64 15.72
N ALA A 203 -8.59 6.14 14.61
CA ALA A 203 -8.21 5.78 13.25
C ALA A 203 -8.35 6.99 12.31
N PRO A 204 -7.43 7.97 12.39
CA PRO A 204 -7.50 9.17 11.58
C PRO A 204 -7.18 8.89 10.11
N TRP A 205 -7.71 9.75 9.25
CA TRP A 205 -7.30 9.84 7.84
C TRP A 205 -6.19 10.88 7.65
N TRP A 206 -5.20 10.50 6.85
CA TRP A 206 -4.10 11.37 6.44
C TRP A 206 -4.12 11.61 4.94
N VAL A 207 -4.11 12.88 4.52
CA VAL A 207 -4.10 13.24 3.09
C VAL A 207 -2.65 13.37 2.61
N VAL A 208 -2.30 12.64 1.56
CA VAL A 208 -0.99 12.71 0.89
C VAL A 208 -1.14 13.50 -0.40
N GLU A 209 -0.50 14.66 -0.49
CA GLU A 209 -0.39 15.41 -1.74
C GLU A 209 0.49 14.65 -2.74
N ALA A 210 -0.14 14.13 -3.78
CA ALA A 210 0.44 13.09 -4.62
C ALA A 210 0.77 13.53 -6.05
N VAL A 211 0.72 14.84 -6.34
CA VAL A 211 1.07 15.41 -7.65
C VAL A 211 2.56 15.14 -7.97
N ASP A 212 3.48 15.55 -7.09
CA ASP A 212 4.87 15.08 -7.16
C ASP A 212 4.98 13.68 -6.53
N LYS A 213 5.06 12.65 -7.39
CA LYS A 213 5.17 11.25 -6.98
C LYS A 213 6.38 10.96 -6.08
N LYS A 214 7.50 11.68 -6.23
CA LYS A 214 8.71 11.45 -5.42
C LYS A 214 8.50 12.00 -4.02
N ARG A 215 8.02 13.24 -3.89
CA ARG A 215 7.69 13.86 -2.60
C ARG A 215 6.62 13.07 -1.87
N ALA A 216 5.55 12.68 -2.57
CA ALA A 216 4.46 11.89 -2.01
C ALA A 216 4.93 10.57 -1.37
N ARG A 217 5.88 9.88 -2.03
CA ARG A 217 6.49 8.65 -1.47
C ARG A 217 7.26 8.94 -0.21
N LEU A 218 8.15 9.93 -0.22
CA LEU A 218 8.98 10.25 0.94
C LEU A 218 8.13 10.72 2.12
N ASN A 219 7.18 11.63 1.89
CA ASN A 219 6.32 12.16 2.94
C ASN A 219 5.41 11.07 3.53
N CYS A 220 4.83 10.21 2.70
CA CYS A 220 4.02 9.10 3.18
C CYS A 220 4.85 8.11 4.01
N ILE A 221 6.06 7.75 3.56
CA ILE A 221 6.94 6.85 4.31
C ILE A 221 7.43 7.51 5.61
N SER A 222 7.83 8.78 5.57
CA SER A 222 8.23 9.53 6.76
C SER A 222 7.10 9.53 7.79
N HIS A 223 5.90 9.93 7.37
CA HIS A 223 4.74 9.94 8.26
C HIS A 223 4.41 8.55 8.79
N LEU A 224 4.51 7.49 7.98
CA LEU A 224 4.32 6.11 8.44
C LEU A 224 5.30 5.75 9.56
N LEU A 225 6.57 6.12 9.42
CA LEU A 225 7.59 5.91 10.44
C LEU A 225 7.30 6.72 11.71
N ASP A 226 6.85 7.97 11.56
CA ASP A 226 6.55 8.86 12.70
C ASP A 226 5.32 8.42 13.52
N GLN A 227 4.35 7.76 12.87
CA GLN A 227 3.13 7.29 13.54
C GLN A 227 3.31 5.99 14.31
N ILE A 228 4.40 5.25 14.08
CA ILE A 228 4.64 3.95 14.70
C ILE A 228 5.78 4.12 15.71
N PRO A 229 5.56 3.85 17.01
CA PRO A 229 6.58 4.07 18.06
C PRO A 229 7.60 2.92 18.10
N TYR A 230 8.22 2.61 16.96
CA TYR A 230 9.24 1.57 16.87
C TYR A 230 10.56 2.06 17.48
N HIS A 231 11.37 1.10 17.91
CA HIS A 231 12.72 1.35 18.42
C HIS A 231 13.65 0.26 17.91
N ASP A 232 14.96 0.52 18.01
CA ASP A 232 15.98 -0.44 17.60
C ASP A 232 15.89 -1.72 18.44
N VAL A 233 15.84 -2.87 17.76
CA VAL A 233 15.85 -4.19 18.39
C VAL A 233 17.29 -4.71 18.41
N SER A 234 17.69 -5.32 19.53
CA SER A 234 19.01 -5.96 19.63
C SER A 234 19.04 -7.25 18.81
N HIS A 235 20.03 -7.38 17.93
CA HIS A 235 20.26 -8.59 17.15
C HIS A 235 21.48 -9.34 17.69
N VAL A 236 21.36 -10.67 17.80
CA VAL A 236 22.52 -11.53 18.06
C VAL A 236 23.47 -11.43 16.85
N PRO A 237 24.77 -11.13 17.07
CA PRO A 237 25.73 -11.06 15.99
C PRO A 237 25.77 -12.35 15.17
N VAL A 238 25.70 -12.22 13.84
CA VAL A 238 25.82 -13.37 12.93
C VAL A 238 27.29 -13.75 12.83
N VAL A 239 27.65 -14.91 13.38
CA VAL A 239 28.98 -15.50 13.24
C VAL A 239 28.91 -16.59 12.18
N LEU A 240 29.67 -16.43 11.09
CA LEU A 240 29.77 -17.46 10.07
C LEU A 240 30.68 -18.59 10.58
N PRO A 241 30.17 -19.83 10.76
CA PRO A 241 31.02 -20.93 11.18
C PRO A 241 32.03 -21.29 10.08
N PRO A 242 33.20 -21.84 10.45
CA PRO A 242 34.14 -22.34 9.46
C PRO A 242 33.47 -23.43 8.62
N ARG A 243 33.79 -23.45 7.32
CA ARG A 243 33.30 -24.48 6.41
C ARG A 243 33.87 -25.85 6.80
N VAL A 244 32.98 -26.81 7.09
CA VAL A 244 33.35 -28.22 7.23
C VAL A 244 33.72 -28.78 5.85
N ARG A 245 34.88 -29.44 5.75
CA ARG A 245 35.35 -30.13 4.53
C ARG A 245 35.41 -31.62 4.79
N ASN A 246 34.60 -32.40 4.08
CA ASN A 246 34.64 -33.86 4.13
C ASN A 246 35.59 -34.38 3.06
N PRO A 247 36.56 -35.25 3.39
CA PRO A 247 37.53 -35.77 2.42
C PRO A 247 36.87 -36.57 1.29
N ASP A 248 35.72 -37.22 1.56
CA ASP A 248 34.99 -38.03 0.58
C ASP A 248 34.02 -37.21 -0.31
N TYR A 249 33.95 -35.89 -0.11
CA TYR A 249 33.05 -35.04 -0.90
C TYR A 249 33.71 -34.63 -2.22
N HIS A 250 33.21 -35.21 -3.31
CA HIS A 250 33.54 -34.80 -4.67
C HIS A 250 32.33 -34.17 -5.35
N ARG A 251 32.50 -32.96 -5.90
CA ARG A 251 31.49 -32.29 -6.73
C ARG A 251 31.79 -32.57 -8.20
N GLY A 252 30.95 -33.36 -8.86
CA GLY A 252 31.05 -33.59 -10.30
C GLY A 252 30.75 -32.32 -11.11
N PRO A 253 31.27 -32.22 -12.35
CA PRO A 253 30.91 -31.12 -13.24
C PRO A 253 29.42 -31.19 -13.59
N VAL A 254 28.73 -30.04 -13.56
CA VAL A 254 27.37 -29.94 -14.09
C VAL A 254 27.48 -29.89 -15.62
N PRO A 255 26.65 -30.65 -16.37
CA PRO A 255 26.63 -30.59 -17.83
C PRO A 255 26.37 -29.19 -18.38
N LYS A 256 26.96 -28.85 -19.54
CA LYS A 256 26.92 -27.48 -20.10
C LYS A 256 25.51 -27.04 -20.48
N GLU A 257 24.70 -27.99 -20.93
CA GLU A 257 23.30 -27.83 -21.32
C GLU A 257 22.36 -27.51 -20.14
N MET A 258 22.79 -27.78 -18.90
CA MET A 258 22.03 -27.42 -17.70
C MET A 258 22.27 -25.98 -17.25
N TYR A 259 23.25 -25.28 -17.82
CA TYR A 259 23.47 -23.87 -17.51
C TYR A 259 22.56 -22.99 -18.36
N VAL A 260 21.97 -21.99 -17.71
CA VAL A 260 21.31 -20.90 -18.42
C VAL A 260 22.34 -20.21 -19.31
N PRO A 261 22.08 -20.07 -20.63
CA PRO A 261 23.02 -19.39 -21.52
C PRO A 261 23.33 -17.98 -21.04
N ALA A 262 24.62 -17.68 -20.87
CA ALA A 262 25.08 -16.34 -20.53
C ALA A 262 24.81 -15.38 -21.71
N LYS A 263 23.95 -14.39 -21.48
CA LYS A 263 23.55 -13.39 -22.50
C LYS A 263 23.96 -11.95 -22.16
N TYR A 264 24.39 -11.68 -20.93
CA TYR A 264 24.80 -10.38 -20.41
C TYR A 264 26.06 -10.53 -19.57
#